data_AF-A0A839FL11-F1
#
_entry.id   AF-A0A839FL11-F1
#
_cell.length_a   1.000
_cell.length_b   1.000
_cell.length_c   1.000
_cell.angle_alpha   90.00
_cell.angle_beta   90.00
_cell.angle_gamma   90.00
#
_symmetry.space_group_name_H-M   'P 1'
#
loop_
_entity.id
_entity.type
_entity.pdbx_description
1 polymer ?
#
loop_
_entity_poly.entity_id
_entity_poly.type
_entity_poly.pdbx_seq_one_letter_code
_entity_poly.pdbx_strand_id
1 'polypeptide(L)'
;MTPNSTATPKTAPASSAAPTEAADFGEHPHRIRDAKSGQQTRIASVNVNGIRAAHRKGMGEWLADREIDILALQEVRANEEILTKLVGEMTAPETWHVHEYEAADKGRAGVAIISRKPPIATRRGIGEGHPEDDGRWIEADYELGDGSTLTVVSVYVHSGEVGSPKQEHKMRFLQYMTEYLPQLARRTDHLLVMGDLNVGHRELDIKNWKGNVKNSGFLPEERAYFDAYFGELGFRDVARDLAGEIDGPYTWWSYRGKAFDNDTGWRIDYHMATPALAELAGNLKVDRAQDYSLRWSDHAPLVVDYQLP
;
A
#
# COMPACT_ATOMS: atom_id res chain seq x y z
N MET A 1 46.41 11.90 43.59
CA MET A 1 45.38 12.95 43.66
C MET A 1 45.46 13.78 42.39
N THR A 2 44.45 13.61 41.52
CA THR A 2 43.99 14.47 40.40
C THR A 2 44.98 15.40 39.67
N PRO A 3 45.21 15.19 38.36
CA PRO A 3 45.55 16.27 37.44
C PRO A 3 44.25 16.88 36.89
N ASN A 4 44.08 18.20 37.06
CA ASN A 4 43.00 18.97 36.45
C ASN A 4 43.43 19.39 35.04
N SER A 5 42.87 18.74 34.02
CA SER A 5 43.04 19.11 32.61
C SER A 5 41.89 20.04 32.19
N THR A 6 42.21 21.29 31.92
CA THR A 6 41.30 22.28 31.33
C THR A 6 41.01 21.92 29.87
N ALA A 7 39.76 21.59 29.56
CA ALA A 7 39.29 21.32 28.20
C ALA A 7 38.97 22.63 27.47
N THR A 8 39.64 22.87 26.34
CA THR A 8 39.23 23.84 25.32
C THR A 8 38.01 23.32 24.54
N PRO A 9 37.01 24.17 24.22
CA PRO A 9 35.85 23.75 23.43
C PRO A 9 36.25 23.57 21.95
N LYS A 10 36.04 22.37 21.40
CA LYS A 10 36.13 22.12 19.96
C LYS A 10 34.86 22.66 19.29
N THR A 11 34.99 23.72 18.51
CA THR A 11 33.99 24.17 17.53
C THR A 11 33.80 23.10 16.46
N ALA A 12 32.56 22.63 16.29
CA ALA A 12 32.18 21.77 15.18
C ALA A 12 32.16 22.56 13.87
N PRO A 13 32.59 21.99 12.72
CA PRO A 13 32.50 22.68 11.45
C PRO A 13 31.05 22.70 10.98
N ALA A 14 30.56 23.88 10.62
CA ALA A 14 29.30 24.05 9.91
C ALA A 14 29.45 23.45 8.50
N SER A 15 28.75 22.36 8.24
CA SER A 15 28.60 21.78 6.90
C SER A 15 27.54 22.57 6.13
N SER A 16 27.96 23.55 5.34
CA SER A 16 27.10 24.13 4.31
C SER A 16 27.04 23.16 3.12
N ALA A 17 26.01 22.34 3.06
CA ALA A 17 25.67 21.64 1.82
C ALA A 17 25.19 22.70 0.82
N ALA A 18 25.87 22.81 -0.33
CA ALA A 18 25.41 23.60 -1.45
C ALA A 18 24.04 23.07 -1.91
N PRO A 19 23.11 23.95 -2.34
CA PRO A 19 21.85 23.50 -2.92
C PRO A 19 22.18 22.70 -4.19
N THR A 20 21.81 21.42 -4.19
CA THR A 20 21.74 20.60 -5.40
C THR A 20 20.80 21.30 -6.38
N GLU A 21 21.28 21.55 -7.60
CA GLU A 21 20.43 22.02 -8.70
C GLU A 21 19.19 21.11 -8.78
N ALA A 22 18.01 21.73 -8.76
CA ALA A 22 16.76 21.00 -8.91
C ALA A 22 16.76 20.35 -10.30
N ALA A 23 16.61 19.04 -10.34
CA ALA A 23 16.44 18.33 -11.61
C ALA A 23 15.16 18.82 -12.31
N ASP A 24 15.27 19.10 -13.60
CA ASP A 24 14.14 19.46 -14.46
C ASP A 24 13.44 18.18 -14.91
N PHE A 25 12.27 17.89 -14.31
CA PHE A 25 11.48 16.69 -14.60
C PHE A 25 10.39 16.93 -15.68
N GLY A 26 10.39 18.10 -16.32
CA GLY A 26 9.35 18.50 -17.28
C GLY A 26 8.01 18.87 -16.61
N GLU A 27 7.01 19.21 -17.44
CA GLU A 27 5.72 19.75 -16.97
C GLU A 27 4.83 18.71 -16.25
N HIS A 28 5.05 17.41 -16.48
CA HIS A 28 4.20 16.33 -15.95
C HIS A 28 5.03 15.15 -15.42
N PRO A 29 5.73 15.35 -14.30
CA PRO A 29 6.76 14.42 -13.83
C PRO A 29 6.20 13.11 -13.24
N HIS A 30 4.88 13.03 -13.00
CA HIS A 30 4.24 11.83 -12.45
C HIS A 30 3.58 10.94 -13.51
N ARG A 31 3.56 11.36 -14.78
CA ARG A 31 2.94 10.58 -15.86
C ARG A 31 3.77 9.32 -16.16
N ILE A 32 3.10 8.18 -16.14
CA ILE A 32 3.65 6.89 -16.56
C ILE A 32 2.75 6.35 -17.66
N ARG A 33 3.33 6.13 -18.85
CA ARG A 33 2.61 5.67 -20.05
C ARG A 33 3.19 4.36 -20.54
N ASP A 34 2.61 3.28 -20.08
CA ASP A 34 2.85 1.91 -20.53
C ASP A 34 1.49 1.24 -20.75
N ALA A 35 1.08 1.21 -22.03
CA ALA A 35 -0.22 0.67 -22.41
C ALA A 35 -0.35 -0.78 -21.92
N LYS A 36 -1.43 -1.08 -21.20
CA LYS A 36 -1.80 -2.48 -20.93
C LYS A 36 -2.34 -3.10 -22.22
N SER A 37 -2.20 -4.41 -22.39
CA SER A 37 -2.85 -5.07 -23.55
C SER A 37 -4.37 -4.93 -23.43
N GLY A 38 -5.08 -4.84 -24.56
CA GLY A 38 -6.50 -4.44 -24.57
C GLY A 38 -7.48 -5.37 -23.83
N GLN A 39 -7.04 -6.53 -23.35
CA GLN A 39 -7.84 -7.48 -22.56
C GLN A 39 -7.44 -7.50 -21.07
N GLN A 40 -6.45 -6.72 -20.63
CA GLN A 40 -5.99 -6.73 -19.25
C GLN A 40 -6.76 -5.75 -18.38
N THR A 41 -7.07 -6.20 -17.17
CA THR A 41 -7.54 -5.35 -16.06
C THR A 41 -6.33 -4.93 -15.23
N ARG A 42 -6.07 -3.63 -15.13
CA ARG A 42 -4.98 -3.06 -14.33
C ARG A 42 -5.52 -2.67 -12.96
N ILE A 43 -4.98 -3.29 -11.93
CA ILE A 43 -5.39 -3.10 -10.54
C ILE A 43 -4.19 -2.56 -9.76
N ALA A 44 -4.41 -1.54 -8.93
CA ALA A 44 -3.33 -0.91 -8.17
C ALA A 44 -3.70 -0.62 -6.72
N SER A 45 -2.73 -0.70 -5.82
CA SER A 45 -2.86 -0.27 -4.43
C SER A 45 -1.86 0.82 -4.09
N VAL A 46 -2.28 1.80 -3.29
CA VAL A 46 -1.36 2.79 -2.72
C VAL A 46 -1.87 3.35 -1.39
N ASN A 47 -1.03 3.31 -0.36
CA ASN A 47 -1.19 4.13 0.82
C ASN A 47 -0.83 5.60 0.47
N VAL A 48 -1.82 6.49 0.48
CA VAL A 48 -1.66 7.88 0.05
C VAL A 48 -1.23 8.82 1.18
N ASN A 49 -1.19 8.33 2.43
CA ASN A 49 -0.84 9.11 3.63
C ASN A 49 -1.57 10.48 3.68
N GLY A 50 -2.85 10.47 3.30
CA GLY A 50 -3.73 11.63 3.18
C GLY A 50 -3.97 12.07 1.73
N ILE A 51 -5.18 11.79 1.22
CA ILE A 51 -5.56 12.04 -0.18
C ILE A 51 -5.43 13.52 -0.60
N ARG A 52 -5.71 14.46 0.31
CA ARG A 52 -5.56 15.90 0.05
C ARG A 52 -4.11 16.29 -0.26
N ALA A 53 -3.15 15.68 0.43
CA ALA A 53 -1.74 15.97 0.23
C ALA A 53 -1.23 15.31 -1.06
N ALA A 54 -1.61 14.05 -1.29
CA ALA A 54 -1.35 13.33 -2.52
C ALA A 54 -1.85 14.09 -3.77
N HIS A 55 -3.11 14.54 -3.75
CA HIS A 55 -3.70 15.34 -4.82
C HIS A 55 -2.88 16.60 -5.14
N ARG A 56 -2.57 17.43 -4.13
CA ARG A 56 -1.79 18.66 -4.31
C ARG A 56 -0.37 18.42 -4.84
N LYS A 57 0.18 17.23 -4.60
CA LYS A 57 1.52 16.83 -5.03
C LYS A 57 1.52 16.10 -6.38
N GLY A 58 0.42 16.11 -7.13
CA GLY A 58 0.42 15.62 -8.52
C GLY A 58 -0.06 14.18 -8.73
N MET A 59 -0.67 13.53 -7.72
CA MET A 59 -1.30 12.20 -7.87
C MET A 59 -2.17 12.06 -9.12
N GLY A 60 -2.94 13.10 -9.44
CA GLY A 60 -3.89 13.07 -10.55
C GLY A 60 -3.23 12.84 -11.91
N GLU A 61 -2.00 13.33 -12.11
CA GLU A 61 -1.25 13.11 -13.34
C GLU A 61 -0.88 11.64 -13.54
N TRP A 62 -0.54 10.96 -12.45
CA TRP A 62 -0.31 9.51 -12.46
C TRP A 62 -1.62 8.77 -12.76
N LEU A 63 -2.69 9.08 -12.03
CA LEU A 63 -3.96 8.37 -12.16
C LEU A 63 -4.58 8.49 -13.57
N ALA A 64 -4.48 9.68 -14.17
CA ALA A 64 -5.07 9.96 -15.49
C ALA A 64 -4.47 9.10 -16.61
N ASP A 65 -3.14 8.89 -16.60
CA ASP A 65 -2.44 8.23 -17.70
C ASP A 65 -2.10 6.76 -17.43
N ARG A 66 -2.22 6.28 -16.18
CA ARG A 66 -1.78 4.93 -15.80
C ARG A 66 -2.76 3.82 -16.21
N GLU A 67 -3.94 4.16 -16.73
CA GLU A 67 -4.97 3.20 -17.18
C GLU A 67 -5.45 2.23 -16.08
N ILE A 68 -5.51 2.68 -14.83
CA ILE A 68 -6.02 1.87 -13.71
C ILE A 68 -7.54 1.63 -13.86
N ASP A 69 -8.01 0.40 -13.65
CA ASP A 69 -9.43 0.06 -13.62
C ASP A 69 -10.00 0.02 -12.20
N ILE A 70 -9.21 -0.50 -11.25
CA ILE A 70 -9.55 -0.58 -9.82
C ILE A 70 -8.34 -0.11 -9.01
N LEU A 71 -8.55 0.88 -8.14
CA LEU A 71 -7.53 1.45 -7.26
C LEU A 71 -7.96 1.32 -5.80
N ALA A 72 -7.17 0.59 -5.02
CA ALA A 72 -7.29 0.57 -3.56
C ALA A 72 -6.44 1.69 -2.95
N LEU A 73 -7.05 2.50 -2.10
CA LEU A 73 -6.39 3.59 -1.38
C LEU A 73 -6.39 3.29 0.12
N GLN A 74 -5.24 3.49 0.76
CA GLN A 74 -5.09 3.40 2.21
C GLN A 74 -4.62 4.74 2.80
N GLU A 75 -4.93 4.95 4.08
CA GLU A 75 -4.72 6.22 4.77
C GLU A 75 -5.30 7.41 4.00
N VAL A 76 -6.53 7.27 3.54
CA VAL A 76 -7.26 8.32 2.82
C VAL A 76 -7.35 9.59 3.68
N ARG A 77 -7.63 9.43 4.99
CA ARG A 77 -7.73 10.51 6.00
C ARG A 77 -8.72 11.61 5.59
N ALA A 78 -9.80 11.24 4.93
CA ALA A 78 -10.85 12.14 4.46
C ALA A 78 -12.19 11.41 4.45
N ASN A 79 -13.27 12.18 4.56
CA ASN A 79 -14.62 11.68 4.40
C ASN A 79 -14.97 11.49 2.91
N GLU A 80 -16.11 10.83 2.67
CA GLU A 80 -16.63 10.52 1.34
C GLU A 80 -16.81 11.75 0.44
N GLU A 81 -17.31 12.86 0.97
CA GLU A 81 -17.52 14.10 0.21
C GLU A 81 -16.21 14.65 -0.36
N ILE A 82 -15.17 14.74 0.47
CA ILE A 82 -13.85 15.21 0.04
C ILE A 82 -13.23 14.23 -0.94
N LEU A 83 -13.29 12.93 -0.64
CA LEU A 83 -12.71 11.91 -1.51
C LEU A 83 -13.36 11.93 -2.91
N THR A 84 -14.69 11.94 -2.96
CA THR A 84 -15.45 11.96 -4.22
C THR A 84 -15.12 13.17 -5.07
N LYS A 85 -15.04 14.35 -4.44
CA LYS A 85 -14.63 15.58 -5.12
C LYS A 85 -13.23 15.45 -5.74
N LEU A 86 -12.24 15.02 -4.96
CA LEU A 86 -10.85 14.92 -5.44
C LEU A 86 -10.69 13.86 -6.51
N VAL A 87 -11.39 12.73 -6.39
CA VAL A 87 -11.41 11.70 -7.44
C VAL A 87 -11.97 12.28 -8.72
N GLY A 88 -13.10 12.98 -8.67
CA GLY A 88 -13.68 13.64 -9.84
C GLY A 88 -12.75 14.68 -10.48
N GLU A 89 -11.99 15.44 -9.68
CA GLU A 89 -10.97 16.37 -10.19
C GLU A 89 -9.82 15.64 -10.90
N MET A 90 -9.40 14.46 -10.41
CA MET A 90 -8.29 13.69 -11.00
C MET A 90 -8.69 12.88 -12.23
N THR A 91 -9.95 12.45 -12.32
CA THR A 91 -10.40 11.49 -13.35
C THR A 91 -11.27 12.12 -14.44
N ALA A 92 -11.58 13.42 -14.35
CA ALA A 92 -12.40 14.10 -15.35
C ALA A 92 -11.85 13.91 -16.79
N PRO A 93 -12.73 13.72 -17.79
CA PRO A 93 -14.20 13.78 -17.72
C PRO A 93 -14.86 12.44 -17.32
N GLU A 94 -14.09 11.41 -17.00
CA GLU A 94 -14.63 10.10 -16.66
C GLU A 94 -15.22 10.09 -15.25
N THR A 95 -16.40 9.48 -15.12
CA THR A 95 -17.00 9.21 -13.82
C THR A 95 -16.42 7.93 -13.26
N TRP A 96 -15.90 8.01 -12.04
CA TRP A 96 -15.43 6.87 -11.27
C TRP A 96 -16.36 6.60 -10.08
N HIS A 97 -16.45 5.34 -9.69
CA HIS A 97 -17.22 4.89 -8.54
C HIS A 97 -16.32 4.90 -7.31
N VAL A 98 -16.82 5.43 -6.19
CA VAL A 98 -16.10 5.55 -4.93
C VAL A 98 -16.82 4.72 -3.87
N HIS A 99 -16.10 3.81 -3.24
CA HIS A 99 -16.52 3.10 -2.03
C HIS A 99 -15.46 3.32 -0.96
N GLU A 100 -15.85 3.85 0.20
CA GLU A 100 -14.90 4.27 1.23
C GLU A 100 -15.35 3.85 2.63
N TYR A 101 -14.41 3.81 3.58
CA TYR A 101 -14.67 3.65 4.99
C TYR A 101 -13.75 4.55 5.81
N GLU A 102 -14.25 5.71 6.21
CA GLU A 102 -13.60 6.65 7.12
C GLU A 102 -13.46 6.05 8.53
N ALA A 103 -12.30 6.23 9.15
CA ALA A 103 -12.10 5.90 10.56
C ALA A 103 -12.86 6.87 11.48
N ALA A 104 -13.24 6.41 12.67
CA ALA A 104 -13.93 7.24 13.66
C ALA A 104 -13.07 8.46 14.08
N ASP A 105 -11.76 8.26 14.22
CA ASP A 105 -10.80 9.32 14.47
C ASP A 105 -10.51 10.12 13.21
N LYS A 106 -11.18 11.27 13.08
CA LYS A 106 -11.05 12.16 11.91
C LYS A 106 -9.61 12.47 11.54
N GLY A 107 -9.29 12.31 10.26
CA GLY A 107 -7.96 12.58 9.71
C GLY A 107 -6.93 11.47 10.00
N ARG A 108 -7.37 10.31 10.49
CA ARG A 108 -6.55 9.09 10.65
C ARG A 108 -7.07 7.98 9.75
N ALA A 109 -6.19 7.05 9.38
CA ALA A 109 -6.53 5.84 8.61
C ALA A 109 -7.50 6.13 7.44
N GLY A 110 -8.52 5.29 7.28
CA GLY A 110 -9.47 5.35 6.19
C GLY A 110 -8.97 4.58 4.96
N VAL A 111 -9.84 3.75 4.41
CA VAL A 111 -9.60 2.99 3.18
C VAL A 111 -10.65 3.32 2.14
N ALA A 112 -10.29 3.17 0.87
CA ALA A 112 -11.23 3.26 -0.23
C ALA A 112 -10.88 2.29 -1.36
N ILE A 113 -11.88 2.00 -2.17
CA ILE A 113 -11.75 1.42 -3.49
C ILE A 113 -12.41 2.40 -4.46
N ILE A 114 -11.66 2.85 -5.46
CA ILE A 114 -12.21 3.63 -6.57
C ILE A 114 -12.07 2.82 -7.86
N SER A 115 -13.08 2.88 -8.72
CA SER A 115 -13.12 2.00 -9.91
C SER A 115 -13.88 2.62 -11.08
N ARG A 116 -13.49 2.22 -12.30
CA ARG A 116 -14.14 2.65 -13.55
C ARG A 116 -15.52 2.02 -13.74
N LYS A 117 -15.69 0.78 -13.29
CA LYS A 117 -16.97 0.06 -13.31
C LYS A 117 -17.60 0.07 -11.92
N PRO A 118 -18.94 0.10 -11.81
CA PRO A 118 -19.59 0.03 -10.51
C PRO A 118 -19.43 -1.38 -9.90
N PRO A 119 -19.19 -1.49 -8.59
CA PRO A 119 -19.28 -2.78 -7.90
C PRO A 119 -20.74 -3.25 -7.83
N ILE A 120 -20.95 -4.57 -7.87
CA ILE A 120 -22.28 -5.19 -7.71
C ILE A 120 -22.69 -5.31 -6.23
N ALA A 121 -21.71 -5.33 -5.33
CA ALA A 121 -21.92 -5.32 -3.88
C ALA A 121 -20.72 -4.71 -3.16
N THR A 122 -20.97 -4.08 -2.02
CA THR A 122 -19.96 -3.38 -1.23
C THR A 122 -20.14 -3.64 0.26
N ARG A 123 -19.04 -3.82 1.00
CA ARG A 123 -19.06 -4.03 2.46
C ARG A 123 -17.99 -3.17 3.14
N ARG A 124 -18.24 -2.82 4.40
CA ARG A 124 -17.30 -2.16 5.31
C ARG A 124 -17.14 -3.08 6.52
N GLY A 125 -15.95 -3.18 7.07
CA GLY A 125 -15.71 -4.09 8.19
C GLY A 125 -15.10 -5.42 7.76
N ILE A 126 -14.07 -5.87 8.44
CA ILE A 126 -13.57 -7.25 8.39
C ILE A 126 -14.51 -8.13 9.21
N GLY A 127 -15.48 -8.79 8.59
CA GLY A 127 -16.46 -9.62 9.33
C GLY A 127 -17.29 -8.85 10.36
N GLU A 128 -17.77 -9.55 11.40
CA GLU A 128 -18.59 -8.96 12.47
C GLU A 128 -17.86 -8.94 13.81
N GLY A 129 -17.97 -7.83 14.56
CA GLY A 129 -17.47 -7.75 15.94
C GLY A 129 -15.98 -7.46 16.08
N HIS A 130 -15.36 -6.81 15.09
CA HIS A 130 -13.93 -6.51 15.06
C HIS A 130 -13.65 -4.99 15.20
N PRO A 131 -13.62 -4.46 16.44
CA PRO A 131 -13.53 -3.01 16.68
C PRO A 131 -12.18 -2.39 16.25
N GLU A 132 -11.12 -3.19 16.15
CA GLU A 132 -9.80 -2.72 15.69
C GLU A 132 -9.73 -2.38 14.20
N ASP A 133 -10.77 -2.69 13.42
CA ASP A 133 -10.83 -2.31 12.01
C ASP A 133 -10.92 -0.79 11.84
N ASP A 134 -11.94 -0.13 12.40
CA ASP A 134 -12.03 1.34 12.42
C ASP A 134 -11.57 2.03 11.10
N GLY A 135 -12.19 1.68 9.98
CA GLY A 135 -11.84 2.26 8.68
C GLY A 135 -10.59 1.66 8.03
N ARG A 136 -10.33 0.36 8.20
CA ARG A 136 -9.14 -0.35 7.68
C ARG A 136 -9.45 -1.51 6.76
N TRP A 137 -10.70 -1.94 6.61
CA TRP A 137 -11.11 -3.01 5.71
C TRP A 137 -12.38 -2.64 4.96
N ILE A 138 -12.32 -2.77 3.65
CA ILE A 138 -13.47 -2.53 2.78
C ILE A 138 -13.42 -3.46 1.58
N GLU A 139 -14.59 -3.87 1.11
CA GLU A 139 -14.72 -4.84 0.03
C GLU A 139 -15.65 -4.35 -1.06
N ALA A 140 -15.33 -4.71 -2.29
CA ALA A 140 -16.14 -4.49 -3.47
C ALA A 140 -16.14 -5.74 -4.35
N ASP A 141 -17.34 -6.20 -4.72
CA ASP A 141 -17.52 -7.31 -5.64
C ASP A 141 -17.80 -6.79 -7.05
N TYR A 142 -17.28 -7.49 -8.06
CA TYR A 142 -17.42 -7.18 -9.48
C TYR A 142 -17.76 -8.46 -10.25
N GLU A 143 -18.72 -8.38 -11.16
CA GLU A 143 -19.01 -9.46 -12.12
C GLU A 143 -18.04 -9.39 -13.30
N LEU A 144 -17.44 -10.53 -13.65
CA LEU A 144 -16.50 -10.69 -14.77
C LEU A 144 -17.21 -11.12 -16.06
N GLY A 145 -16.52 -11.11 -17.20
CA GLY A 145 -17.11 -11.34 -18.52
C GLY A 145 -17.72 -12.73 -18.72
N ASP A 146 -17.23 -13.73 -17.98
CA ASP A 146 -17.73 -15.10 -17.98
C ASP A 146 -18.80 -15.37 -16.89
N GLY A 147 -19.18 -14.34 -16.13
CA GLY A 147 -20.14 -14.44 -15.03
C GLY A 147 -19.53 -14.87 -13.68
N SER A 148 -18.21 -15.10 -13.61
CA SER A 148 -17.52 -15.29 -12.34
C SER A 148 -17.44 -13.98 -11.54
N THR A 149 -17.20 -14.07 -10.23
CA THR A 149 -17.09 -12.91 -9.35
C THR A 149 -15.64 -12.64 -8.95
N LEU A 150 -15.24 -11.36 -9.00
CA LEU A 150 -14.04 -10.83 -8.36
C LEU A 150 -14.44 -10.04 -7.11
N THR A 151 -13.92 -10.42 -5.95
CA THR A 151 -13.94 -9.54 -4.76
C THR A 151 -12.57 -8.89 -4.59
N VAL A 152 -12.57 -7.56 -4.53
CA VAL A 152 -11.40 -6.74 -4.19
C VAL A 152 -11.55 -6.20 -2.78
N VAL A 153 -10.48 -6.27 -1.99
CA VAL A 153 -10.40 -5.70 -0.65
C VAL A 153 -9.31 -4.64 -0.61
N SER A 154 -9.63 -3.45 -0.11
CA SER A 154 -8.63 -2.47 0.31
C SER A 154 -8.43 -2.60 1.82
N VAL A 155 -7.19 -2.87 2.24
CA VAL A 155 -6.85 -3.11 3.65
C VAL A 155 -5.68 -2.23 4.13
N TYR A 156 -5.79 -1.70 5.35
CA TYR A 156 -4.75 -0.94 6.04
C TYR A 156 -4.49 -1.49 7.44
N VAL A 157 -3.57 -2.45 7.55
CA VAL A 157 -3.17 -3.01 8.86
C VAL A 157 -2.49 -1.93 9.69
N HIS A 158 -2.70 -1.94 11.01
CA HIS A 158 -2.05 -0.99 11.92
C HIS A 158 -0.53 -1.04 11.77
N SER A 159 0.14 0.12 11.75
CA SER A 159 1.62 0.14 11.70
C SER A 159 2.27 -0.56 12.91
N GLY A 160 1.60 -0.55 14.06
CA GLY A 160 2.10 -1.08 15.34
C GLY A 160 3.21 -0.24 15.97
N GLU A 161 3.54 -0.56 17.21
CA GLU A 161 4.68 -0.06 17.99
C GLU A 161 4.91 -1.00 19.19
N VAL A 162 6.07 -1.64 19.26
CA VAL A 162 6.36 -2.70 20.24
C VAL A 162 6.06 -2.24 21.68
N GLY A 163 5.30 -3.05 22.42
CA GLY A 163 4.93 -2.76 23.81
C GLY A 163 3.82 -1.72 23.98
N SER A 164 3.15 -1.31 22.90
CA SER A 164 2.01 -0.38 22.95
C SER A 164 0.67 -1.08 22.66
N PRO A 165 -0.46 -0.46 23.05
CA PRO A 165 -1.80 -0.90 22.62
C PRO A 165 -1.95 -0.97 21.09
N LYS A 166 -1.23 -0.13 20.33
CA LYS A 166 -1.26 -0.17 18.87
C LYS A 166 -0.68 -1.46 18.30
N GLN A 167 0.34 -2.05 18.95
CA GLN A 167 0.83 -3.36 18.57
C GLN A 167 -0.21 -4.45 18.88
N GLU A 168 -0.87 -4.38 20.02
CA GLU A 168 -1.94 -5.32 20.34
C GLU A 168 -3.08 -5.27 19.32
N HIS A 169 -3.47 -4.07 18.88
CA HIS A 169 -4.46 -3.89 17.81
C HIS A 169 -4.00 -4.50 16.49
N LYS A 170 -2.72 -4.30 16.14
CA LYS A 170 -2.13 -4.92 14.95
C LYS A 170 -2.20 -6.45 15.01
N MET A 171 -1.79 -7.05 16.12
CA MET A 171 -1.80 -8.51 16.27
C MET A 171 -3.24 -9.07 16.24
N ARG A 172 -4.21 -8.39 16.88
CA ARG A 172 -5.63 -8.75 16.79
C ARG A 172 -6.15 -8.67 15.36
N PHE A 173 -5.81 -7.61 14.62
CA PHE A 173 -6.23 -7.44 13.24
C PHE A 173 -5.66 -8.52 12.31
N LEU A 174 -4.38 -8.89 12.46
CA LEU A 174 -3.76 -10.01 11.73
C LEU A 174 -4.43 -11.36 12.07
N GLN A 175 -4.82 -11.55 13.33
CA GLN A 175 -5.62 -12.71 13.73
C GLN A 175 -6.98 -12.73 13.03
N TYR A 176 -7.70 -11.60 12.99
CA TYR A 176 -8.99 -11.49 12.31
C TYR A 176 -8.88 -11.80 10.81
N MET A 177 -7.83 -11.33 10.15
CA MET A 177 -7.54 -11.71 8.77
C MET A 177 -7.40 -13.23 8.61
N THR A 178 -6.65 -13.89 9.50
CA THR A 178 -6.48 -15.36 9.46
C THR A 178 -7.81 -16.10 9.53
N GLU A 179 -8.73 -15.61 10.36
CA GLU A 179 -10.05 -16.22 10.57
C GLU A 179 -11.03 -15.91 9.44
N TYR A 180 -10.94 -14.72 8.84
CA TYR A 180 -11.91 -14.22 7.88
C TYR A 180 -11.58 -14.58 6.43
N LEU A 181 -10.28 -14.59 6.06
CA LEU A 181 -9.82 -14.88 4.70
C LEU A 181 -10.40 -16.18 4.11
N PRO A 182 -10.48 -17.32 4.84
CA PRO A 182 -11.06 -18.55 4.29
C PRO A 182 -12.57 -18.43 4.03
N GLN A 183 -13.28 -17.63 4.81
CA GLN A 183 -14.71 -17.39 4.62
C GLN A 183 -14.93 -16.53 3.38
N LEU A 184 -14.10 -15.49 3.23
CA LEU A 184 -14.13 -14.60 2.09
C LEU A 184 -13.80 -15.33 0.78
N ALA A 185 -12.77 -16.18 0.78
CA ALA A 185 -12.38 -16.97 -0.39
C ALA A 185 -13.45 -17.97 -0.86
N ARG A 186 -14.37 -18.39 0.02
CA ARG A 186 -15.49 -19.27 -0.35
C ARG A 186 -16.67 -18.53 -0.99
N ARG A 187 -16.70 -17.20 -0.91
CA ARG A 187 -17.81 -16.37 -1.38
C ARG A 187 -17.65 -15.91 -2.82
N THR A 188 -16.46 -16.04 -3.39
CA THR A 188 -16.09 -15.45 -4.67
C THR A 188 -15.17 -16.39 -5.44
N ASP A 189 -15.17 -16.30 -6.77
CA ASP A 189 -14.30 -17.13 -7.62
C ASP A 189 -12.85 -16.60 -7.59
N HIS A 190 -12.72 -15.27 -7.56
CA HIS A 190 -11.44 -14.56 -7.48
C HIS A 190 -11.44 -13.60 -6.30
N LEU A 191 -10.45 -13.71 -5.41
CA LEU A 191 -10.28 -12.81 -4.28
C LEU A 191 -8.93 -12.11 -4.38
N LEU A 192 -8.95 -10.78 -4.34
CA LEU A 192 -7.77 -9.93 -4.23
C LEU A 192 -7.83 -9.11 -2.95
N VAL A 193 -6.93 -9.41 -2.01
CA VAL A 193 -6.70 -8.61 -0.81
C VAL A 193 -5.46 -7.77 -1.03
N MET A 194 -5.64 -6.45 -1.06
CA MET A 194 -4.57 -5.52 -1.43
C MET A 194 -4.52 -4.30 -0.54
N GLY A 195 -3.31 -3.80 -0.30
CA GLY A 195 -3.10 -2.66 0.59
C GLY A 195 -1.83 -2.75 1.40
N ASP A 196 -1.69 -1.79 2.30
CA ASP A 196 -0.59 -1.67 3.25
C ASP A 196 -0.86 -2.60 4.44
N LEU A 197 -0.18 -3.74 4.44
CA LEU A 197 -0.25 -4.73 5.51
C LEU A 197 0.75 -4.45 6.64
N ASN A 198 1.56 -3.40 6.52
CA ASN A 198 2.51 -2.95 7.54
C ASN A 198 3.45 -4.04 8.08
N VAL A 199 3.75 -5.08 7.28
CA VAL A 199 4.65 -6.17 7.64
C VAL A 199 5.46 -6.58 6.42
N GLY A 200 6.79 -6.66 6.55
CA GLY A 200 7.65 -7.34 5.59
C GLY A 200 7.70 -8.83 5.92
N HIS A 201 7.30 -9.70 4.99
CA HIS A 201 7.17 -11.13 5.26
C HIS A 201 8.53 -11.81 5.45
N ARG A 202 9.46 -11.60 4.51
CA ARG A 202 10.77 -12.26 4.47
C ARG A 202 11.92 -11.25 4.52
N GLU A 203 13.14 -11.75 4.70
CA GLU A 203 14.36 -10.92 4.72
C GLU A 203 14.56 -10.10 3.44
N LEU A 204 14.03 -10.59 2.32
CA LEU A 204 14.01 -9.89 1.03
C LEU A 204 13.09 -8.67 1.02
N ASP A 205 12.14 -8.57 1.95
CA ASP A 205 11.10 -7.54 1.97
C ASP A 205 11.53 -6.27 2.71
N ILE A 206 12.76 -6.22 3.19
CA ILE A 206 13.27 -5.06 3.92
C ILE A 206 14.78 -4.94 3.77
N LYS A 207 15.23 -3.73 3.40
CA LYS A 207 16.65 -3.43 3.44
C LYS A 207 17.14 -3.34 4.89
N ASN A 208 18.28 -3.96 5.17
CA ASN A 208 18.88 -4.01 6.52
C ASN A 208 18.01 -4.72 7.57
N TRP A 209 17.39 -5.84 7.16
CA TRP A 209 16.48 -6.66 7.99
C TRP A 209 17.02 -7.02 9.37
N LYS A 210 18.33 -7.29 9.51
CA LYS A 210 18.97 -7.72 10.78
C LYS A 210 18.72 -6.76 11.94
N GLY A 211 18.73 -5.46 11.66
CA GLY A 211 18.47 -4.43 12.67
C GLY A 211 17.00 -4.25 13.03
N ASN A 212 16.09 -4.83 12.25
CA ASN A 212 14.65 -4.61 12.33
C ASN A 212 13.87 -5.81 12.88
N VAL A 213 14.51 -6.95 13.14
CA VAL A 213 13.86 -8.16 13.69
C VAL A 213 13.18 -7.97 15.05
N LYS A 214 13.38 -6.82 15.70
CA LYS A 214 12.74 -6.43 16.96
C LYS A 214 11.81 -5.22 16.82
N ASN A 215 11.58 -4.76 15.59
CA ASN A 215 10.74 -3.61 15.29
C ASN A 215 9.40 -4.09 14.75
N SER A 216 8.34 -3.35 15.08
CA SER A 216 7.02 -3.57 14.47
C SER A 216 7.12 -3.46 12.95
N GLY A 217 6.43 -4.37 12.28
CA GLY A 217 6.49 -4.61 10.84
C GLY A 217 7.49 -5.69 10.43
N PHE A 218 8.37 -6.15 11.32
CA PHE A 218 9.29 -7.25 11.03
C PHE A 218 9.51 -8.19 12.21
N LEU A 219 8.59 -8.18 13.19
CA LEU A 219 8.63 -9.11 14.30
C LEU A 219 8.40 -10.55 13.80
N PRO A 220 9.07 -11.56 14.39
CA PRO A 220 8.81 -12.97 14.04
C PRO A 220 7.33 -13.34 14.16
N GLU A 221 6.63 -12.83 15.17
CA GLU A 221 5.21 -13.12 15.41
C GLU A 221 4.29 -12.48 14.36
N GLU A 222 4.64 -11.29 13.84
CA GLU A 222 3.90 -10.67 12.75
C GLU A 222 4.09 -11.45 11.45
N ARG A 223 5.32 -11.89 11.17
CA ARG A 223 5.65 -12.66 9.95
C ARG A 223 5.04 -14.06 9.95
N ALA A 224 4.87 -14.67 11.12
CA ALA A 224 4.21 -15.98 11.25
C ALA A 224 2.78 -15.97 10.67
N TYR A 225 2.07 -14.83 10.72
CA TYR A 225 0.78 -14.70 10.05
C TYR A 225 0.89 -14.80 8.52
N PHE A 226 1.94 -14.22 7.93
CA PHE A 226 2.18 -14.30 6.50
C PHE A 226 2.62 -15.70 6.07
N ASP A 227 3.39 -16.39 6.92
CA ASP A 227 3.67 -17.82 6.74
C ASP A 227 2.37 -18.64 6.70
N ALA A 228 1.40 -18.32 7.55
CA ALA A 228 0.08 -18.97 7.53
C ALA A 228 -0.74 -18.58 6.28
N TYR A 229 -0.76 -17.29 5.91
CA TYR A 229 -1.51 -16.81 4.74
C TYR A 229 -1.05 -17.48 3.44
N PHE A 230 0.26 -17.51 3.21
CA PHE A 230 0.84 -18.05 1.98
C PHE A 230 1.17 -19.55 2.05
N GLY A 231 1.15 -20.13 3.25
CA GLY A 231 1.29 -21.56 3.49
C GLY A 231 -0.06 -22.23 3.65
N GLU A 232 -0.53 -22.36 4.89
CA GLU A 232 -1.71 -23.15 5.26
C GLU A 232 -3.00 -22.66 4.60
N LEU A 233 -3.20 -21.34 4.47
CA LEU A 233 -4.39 -20.78 3.84
C LEU A 233 -4.31 -20.76 2.31
N GLY A 234 -3.13 -20.99 1.74
CA GLY A 234 -2.92 -21.17 0.30
C GLY A 234 -3.09 -19.90 -0.55
N PHE A 235 -3.07 -18.71 0.04
CA PHE A 235 -3.03 -17.47 -0.74
C PHE A 235 -1.68 -17.30 -1.44
N ARG A 236 -1.65 -16.45 -2.46
CA ARG A 236 -0.45 -16.15 -3.23
C ARG A 236 -0.03 -14.70 -3.04
N ASP A 237 1.26 -14.49 -2.80
CA ASP A 237 1.88 -13.17 -2.87
C ASP A 237 2.20 -12.87 -4.34
N VAL A 238 1.28 -12.18 -5.03
CA VAL A 238 1.37 -11.95 -6.48
C VAL A 238 2.62 -11.15 -6.84
N ALA A 239 2.97 -10.15 -6.03
CA ALA A 239 4.16 -9.34 -6.28
C ALA A 239 5.43 -10.20 -6.16
N ARG A 240 5.50 -11.10 -5.17
CA ARG A 240 6.64 -12.00 -5.03
C ARG A 240 6.70 -13.06 -6.13
N ASP A 241 5.57 -13.66 -6.50
CA ASP A 241 5.48 -14.66 -7.57
C ASP A 241 6.00 -14.10 -8.91
N LEU A 242 5.67 -12.83 -9.21
CA LEU A 242 6.11 -12.16 -10.44
C LEU A 242 7.54 -11.62 -10.37
N ALA A 243 7.98 -11.10 -9.22
CA ALA A 243 9.33 -10.53 -9.06
C ALA A 243 10.43 -11.59 -8.88
N GLY A 244 10.08 -12.76 -8.35
CA GLY A 244 11.02 -13.79 -7.94
C GLY A 244 11.75 -13.47 -6.63
N GLU A 245 12.80 -14.24 -6.33
CA GLU A 245 13.58 -14.15 -5.09
C GLU A 245 14.62 -13.01 -5.13
N ILE A 246 14.15 -11.76 -5.16
CA ILE A 246 14.97 -10.55 -5.18
C ILE A 246 14.76 -9.67 -3.93
N ASP A 247 15.74 -8.84 -3.58
CA ASP A 247 15.53 -7.75 -2.62
C ASP A 247 14.40 -6.82 -3.13
N GLY A 248 13.36 -6.61 -2.32
CA GLY A 248 12.18 -5.87 -2.73
C GLY A 248 11.32 -6.63 -3.76
N PRO A 249 10.69 -5.95 -4.74
CA PRO A 249 10.68 -4.49 -4.91
C PRO A 249 10.01 -3.82 -3.70
N TYR A 250 10.67 -2.80 -3.14
CA TYR A 250 10.15 -2.09 -1.98
C TYR A 250 9.01 -1.16 -2.39
N THR A 251 8.08 -0.92 -1.50
CA THR A 251 6.90 -0.07 -1.71
C THR A 251 6.85 1.10 -0.74
N TRP A 252 7.64 1.09 0.33
CA TRP A 252 7.71 2.14 1.35
C TRP A 252 9.15 2.56 1.68
N TRP A 253 9.36 3.86 1.88
CA TRP A 253 10.62 4.41 2.36
C TRP A 253 10.39 5.53 3.37
N SER A 254 11.16 5.56 4.45
CA SER A 254 11.08 6.66 5.41
C SER A 254 11.38 8.01 4.76
N TYR A 255 10.64 9.06 5.16
CA TYR A 255 11.03 10.45 4.89
C TYR A 255 12.28 10.88 5.68
N ARG A 256 12.71 10.10 6.67
CA ARG A 256 13.87 10.42 7.50
C ARG A 256 15.16 9.95 6.83
N GLY A 257 16.14 10.85 6.77
CA GLY A 257 17.44 10.54 6.18
C GLY A 257 17.36 10.32 4.67
N LYS A 258 18.28 9.54 4.12
CA LYS A 258 18.39 9.25 2.68
C LYS A 258 17.84 7.87 2.32
N ALA A 259 16.78 7.43 3.02
CA ALA A 259 16.23 6.09 2.83
C ALA A 259 15.71 5.89 1.41
N PHE A 260 15.03 6.89 0.85
CA PHE A 260 14.57 6.86 -0.53
C PHE A 260 15.76 6.83 -1.50
N ASP A 261 16.71 7.77 -1.40
CA ASP A 261 17.84 7.87 -2.34
C ASP A 261 18.71 6.60 -2.35
N ASN A 262 18.91 5.98 -1.19
CA ASN A 262 19.71 4.77 -1.03
C ASN A 262 18.91 3.47 -1.20
N ASP A 263 17.63 3.58 -1.59
CA ASP A 263 16.69 2.46 -1.71
C ASP A 263 16.64 1.55 -0.46
N THR A 264 16.73 2.18 0.72
CA THR A 264 16.57 1.51 2.02
C THR A 264 15.09 1.42 2.37
N GLY A 265 14.38 0.57 1.63
CA GLY A 265 12.93 0.45 1.69
C GLY A 265 12.42 -0.81 2.36
N TRP A 266 11.10 -0.88 2.45
CA TRP A 266 10.31 -2.02 2.90
C TRP A 266 9.26 -2.35 1.85
N ARG A 267 8.95 -3.64 1.67
CA ARG A 267 7.81 -4.13 0.90
C ARG A 267 6.73 -4.51 1.89
N ILE A 268 5.77 -3.60 2.06
CA ILE A 268 4.67 -3.75 3.01
C ILE A 268 3.30 -3.59 2.35
N ASP A 269 3.28 -3.25 1.06
CA ASP A 269 2.08 -3.21 0.24
C ASP A 269 2.00 -4.50 -0.59
N TYR A 270 0.83 -5.14 -0.60
CA TYR A 270 0.65 -6.47 -1.18
C TYR A 270 -0.51 -6.52 -2.18
N HIS A 271 -0.39 -7.44 -3.12
CA HIS A 271 -1.51 -8.08 -3.79
C HIS A 271 -1.51 -9.55 -3.32
N MET A 272 -2.37 -9.87 -2.37
CA MET A 272 -2.58 -11.23 -1.86
C MET A 272 -3.82 -11.81 -2.51
N ALA A 273 -3.65 -12.87 -3.31
CA ALA A 273 -4.71 -13.38 -4.17
C ALA A 273 -5.02 -14.86 -3.92
N THR A 274 -6.23 -15.30 -4.26
CA THR A 274 -6.50 -16.73 -4.44
C THR A 274 -5.63 -17.30 -5.58
N PRO A 275 -5.26 -18.59 -5.55
CA PRO A 275 -4.41 -19.19 -6.59
C PRO A 275 -4.89 -18.95 -8.02
N ALA A 276 -6.19 -19.13 -8.27
CA ALA A 276 -6.78 -18.93 -9.59
C ALA A 276 -6.62 -17.49 -10.11
N LEU A 277 -6.73 -16.49 -9.23
CA LEU A 277 -6.49 -15.10 -9.62
C LEU A 277 -4.99 -14.81 -9.83
N ALA A 278 -4.13 -15.40 -9.01
CA ALA A 278 -2.68 -15.21 -9.12
C ALA A 278 -2.12 -15.74 -10.45
N GLU A 279 -2.68 -16.83 -10.99
CA GLU A 279 -2.30 -17.36 -12.31
C GLU A 279 -2.61 -16.40 -13.47
N LEU A 280 -3.57 -15.50 -13.29
CA LEU A 280 -3.95 -14.49 -14.28
C LEU A 280 -3.08 -13.22 -14.19
N ALA A 281 -2.24 -13.11 -13.15
CA ALA A 281 -1.44 -11.92 -12.89
C ALA A 281 -0.22 -11.82 -13.82
N GLY A 282 0.13 -10.61 -14.18
CA GLY A 282 1.32 -10.27 -14.95
C GLY A 282 1.70 -8.80 -14.79
N ASN A 283 2.79 -8.40 -15.44
CA ASN A 283 3.24 -7.00 -15.52
C ASN A 283 3.28 -6.26 -14.17
N LEU A 284 3.96 -6.85 -13.18
CA LEU A 284 4.21 -6.19 -11.90
C LEU A 284 5.01 -4.90 -12.08
N LYS A 285 4.55 -3.81 -11.48
CA LYS A 285 5.29 -2.56 -11.33
C LYS A 285 5.13 -2.00 -9.92
N VAL A 286 6.22 -1.46 -9.38
CA VAL A 286 6.16 -0.48 -8.30
C VAL A 286 6.46 0.87 -8.93
N ASP A 287 5.47 1.75 -8.95
CA ASP A 287 5.57 3.08 -9.57
C ASP A 287 6.29 4.06 -8.62
N ARG A 288 7.53 3.70 -8.26
CA ARG A 288 8.40 4.52 -7.42
C ARG A 288 8.71 5.83 -8.14
N ALA A 289 8.56 6.94 -7.43
CA ALA A 289 8.91 8.26 -7.97
C ALA A 289 10.38 8.31 -8.43
N GLN A 290 10.65 9.04 -9.51
CA GLN A 290 12.01 9.14 -10.05
C GLN A 290 12.96 9.93 -9.14
N ASP A 291 12.41 10.79 -8.28
CA ASP A 291 13.14 11.60 -7.31
C ASP A 291 12.35 11.75 -6.00
N TYR A 292 13.07 12.00 -4.91
CA TYR A 292 12.51 12.23 -3.60
C TYR A 292 11.48 13.39 -3.58
N SER A 293 11.73 14.47 -4.32
CA SER A 293 10.84 15.64 -4.37
C SER A 293 9.51 15.36 -5.04
N LEU A 294 9.44 14.33 -5.89
CA LEU A 294 8.23 13.91 -6.62
C LEU A 294 7.34 12.97 -5.79
N ARG A 295 7.67 12.74 -4.52
CA ARG A 295 6.89 11.87 -3.64
C ARG A 295 5.66 12.58 -3.07
N TRP A 296 4.51 12.16 -3.56
CA TRP A 296 3.21 12.31 -2.93
C TRP A 296 3.07 11.65 -1.57
N SER A 297 3.45 10.37 -1.46
CA SER A 297 3.39 9.54 -0.25
C SER A 297 4.76 8.96 0.11
N ASP A 298 4.90 8.48 1.35
CA ASP A 298 6.02 7.62 1.72
C ASP A 298 5.97 6.24 1.05
N HIS A 299 4.78 5.83 0.57
CA HIS A 299 4.57 4.66 -0.26
C HIS A 299 4.60 4.99 -1.77
N ALA A 300 4.93 3.98 -2.58
CA ALA A 300 4.76 3.97 -4.03
C ALA A 300 3.61 3.03 -4.43
N PRO A 301 2.85 3.35 -5.49
CA PRO A 301 1.82 2.45 -5.99
C PRO A 301 2.37 1.09 -6.40
N LEU A 302 1.70 0.02 -5.95
CA LEU A 302 1.89 -1.33 -6.44
C LEU A 302 0.84 -1.59 -7.52
N VAL A 303 1.28 -1.89 -8.74
CA VAL A 303 0.42 -2.04 -9.93
C VAL A 303 0.64 -3.41 -10.55
N VAL A 304 -0.45 -4.10 -10.84
CA VAL A 304 -0.45 -5.43 -11.47
C VAL A 304 -1.54 -5.48 -12.54
N ASP A 305 -1.21 -6.08 -13.69
CA ASP A 305 -2.19 -6.37 -14.74
C ASP A 305 -2.69 -7.81 -14.59
N TYR A 306 -4.00 -8.01 -14.74
CA TYR A 306 -4.64 -9.32 -14.68
C TYR A 306 -5.36 -9.63 -15.99
N GLN A 307 -5.19 -10.85 -16.50
CA GLN A 307 -5.96 -11.38 -17.62
C GLN A 307 -7.31 -11.93 -17.13
N LEU A 308 -8.18 -11.04 -16.64
CA LEU A 308 -9.50 -11.43 -16.18
C LEU A 308 -10.42 -11.81 -17.36
N PRO A 309 -11.29 -12.81 -17.21
CA PRO A 309 -12.24 -13.26 -18.24
C PRO A 309 -13.34 -12.24 -18.59
#